data_AF-A0A7T8H2E1-F1
#
_entry.id   AF-A0A7T8H2E1-F1
#
_cell.length_a   1.000
_cell.length_b   1.000
_cell.length_c   1.000
_cell.angle_alpha   90.00
_cell.angle_beta   90.00
_cell.angle_gamma   90.00
#
_symmetry.space_group_name_H-M   'P 1'
#
loop_
_entity.id
_entity.type
_entity.pdbx_description
1 polymer ?
#
loop_
_entity_poly.entity_id
_entity_poly.type
_entity_poly.pdbx_seq_one_letter_code
_entity_poly.pdbx_strand_id
1 'polypeptide(L)' 'QWSLESWRQTGRRCSILFQGRGENCKENYYNILRYTVLPWLKAIYPEGNYVWTQDGAPSHTSDLCQKFCSANMAHFGRRT' A
#
# COMPACT_ATOMS: atom_id res chain seq x y z
N GLN A 1 -15.88 -1.85 -1.10
CA GLN A 1 -14.83 -2.89 -1.22
C GLN A 1 -13.61 -2.19 -1.77
N TRP A 2 -12.43 -2.34 -1.15
CA TRP A 2 -11.20 -1.63 -1.54
C TRP A 2 -10.11 -2.66 -1.87
N SER A 3 -9.39 -2.47 -2.98
CA SER A 3 -8.39 -3.42 -3.49
C SER A 3 -7.03 -2.75 -3.68
N LEU A 4 -5.97 -3.37 -3.15
CA LEU A 4 -4.59 -2.90 -3.28
C LEU A 4 -3.78 -3.84 -4.17
N GLU A 5 -2.84 -3.29 -4.94
CA GLU A 5 -2.04 -4.04 -5.92
C GLU A 5 -0.55 -3.89 -5.63
N SER A 6 0.14 -4.99 -5.29
CA SER A 6 1.61 -5.04 -5.25
C SER A 6 2.14 -5.94 -6.36
N TRP A 7 3.17 -5.48 -7.08
CA TRP A 7 3.84 -6.19 -8.17
C TRP A 7 5.15 -6.80 -7.70
N ARG A 8 5.35 -8.11 -7.93
CA ARG A 8 6.69 -8.72 -7.89
C ARG A 8 7.45 -8.42 -9.19
N GLN A 9 8.78 -8.29 -9.11
CA GLN A 9 9.66 -8.38 -10.30
C GLN A 9 9.56 -9.74 -11.02
N THR A 10 8.99 -10.77 -10.40
CA THR A 10 8.74 -12.11 -10.99
C THR A 10 7.36 -12.27 -11.65
N GLY A 11 6.59 -11.19 -11.85
CA GLY A 11 5.32 -11.21 -12.59
C GLY A 11 4.10 -11.75 -11.84
N ARG A 12 4.23 -12.09 -10.54
CA ARG A 12 3.07 -12.47 -9.69
C ARG A 12 2.48 -11.25 -8.97
N ARG A 13 1.17 -11.06 -9.10
CA ARG A 13 0.40 -10.02 -8.40
C ARG A 13 0.05 -10.49 -7.00
N CYS A 14 0.29 -9.65 -5.99
CA CYS A 14 -0.21 -9.88 -4.65
C CYS A 14 -1.22 -8.78 -4.31
N SER A 15 -2.50 -9.16 -4.32
CA SER A 15 -3.59 -8.26 -3.98
C SER A 15 -3.86 -8.32 -2.49
N ILE A 16 -3.83 -7.17 -1.81
CA ILE A 16 -4.15 -7.08 -0.38
C ILE A 16 -5.52 -6.40 -0.26
N LEU A 17 -6.48 -7.07 0.39
CA LEU A 17 -7.82 -6.55 0.61
C LEU A 17 -7.97 -6.16 2.09
N PHE A 18 -8.34 -4.90 2.35
CA PHE A 18 -8.70 -4.46 3.69
C PHE A 18 -10.15 -3.97 3.71
N GLN A 19 -10.93 -4.48 4.66
CA GLN A 19 -12.33 -4.10 4.85
C GLN A 19 -12.46 -3.27 6.12
N GLY A 20 -12.38 -1.94 5.98
CA GLY A 20 -12.65 -1.00 7.07
C GLY A 20 -14.14 -0.69 7.18
N ARG A 21 -14.70 -0.70 8.40
CA ARG A 21 -16.00 -0.11 8.73
C ARG A 21 -15.79 1.31 9.24
N GLY A 22 -16.47 2.29 8.64
CA GLY A 22 -16.89 3.57 9.24
C GLY A 22 -15.83 4.57 9.73
N GLU A 23 -15.85 5.75 9.10
CA GLU A 23 -15.31 7.06 9.52
C GLU A 23 -13.77 7.18 9.66
N ASN A 24 -13.19 8.08 8.85
CA ASN A 24 -11.74 8.31 8.62
C ASN A 24 -11.00 7.23 7.81
N CYS A 25 -11.52 6.93 6.61
CA CYS A 25 -10.93 6.00 5.64
C CYS A 25 -9.43 6.20 5.38
N LYS A 26 -8.91 7.44 5.43
CA LYS A 26 -7.48 7.75 5.23
C LYS A 26 -6.60 7.37 6.42
N GLU A 27 -7.05 7.59 7.65
CA GLU A 27 -6.26 7.29 8.86
C GLU A 27 -6.24 5.79 9.13
N ASN A 28 -7.38 5.13 8.93
CA ASN A 28 -7.44 3.68 9.00
C ASN A 28 -6.50 3.04 7.96
N TYR A 29 -6.52 3.56 6.73
CA TYR A 29 -5.62 3.10 5.69
C TYR A 29 -4.15 3.35 6.01
N TYR A 30 -3.82 4.54 6.54
CA TYR A 30 -2.48 4.84 7.03
C TYR A 30 -2.00 3.87 8.13
N ASN A 31 -2.85 3.55 9.10
CA ASN A 31 -2.52 2.61 10.16
C ASN A 31 -2.28 1.19 9.61
N ILE A 32 -3.09 0.76 8.65
CA ILE A 32 -2.88 -0.50 7.94
C ILE A 32 -1.54 -0.51 7.20
N LEU A 33 -1.20 0.56 6.47
CA LEU A 33 0.08 0.71 5.79
C LEU A 33 1.25 0.58 6.78
N ARG A 34 1.15 1.28 7.91
CA ARG A 34 2.20 1.37 8.92
C ARG A 34 2.41 0.10 9.72
N TYR A 35 1.32 -0.49 10.22
CA TYR A 35 1.39 -1.58 11.21
C TYR A 35 1.21 -2.97 10.62
N THR A 36 0.64 -3.07 9.41
CA THR A 36 0.38 -4.37 8.78
C THR A 36 1.21 -4.55 7.51
N VAL A 37 1.07 -3.64 6.54
CA VAL A 37 1.67 -3.81 5.21
C VAL A 37 3.18 -3.65 5.24
N LEU A 38 3.70 -2.58 5.84
CA LEU A 38 5.14 -2.30 5.83
C LEU A 38 5.96 -3.40 6.56
N PRO A 39 5.58 -3.87 7.77
CA PRO A 39 6.29 -4.98 8.41
C PRO A 39 6.23 -6.27 7.58
N TRP A 40 5.07 -6.58 7.01
CA TRP A 40 4.89 -7.77 6.16
C TRP A 40 5.75 -7.70 4.89
N LEU A 41 5.80 -6.55 4.22
CA LEU A 41 6.66 -6.34 3.05
C LEU A 41 8.13 -6.50 3.40
N LYS A 42 8.60 -5.94 4.52
CA LYS A 42 9.99 -6.09 4.97
C LYS A 42 10.35 -7.54 5.32
N ALA A 43 9.40 -8.33 5.83
CA ALA A 43 9.61 -9.73 6.14
C ALA A 43 9.69 -10.62 4.88
N ILE A 44 8.86 -10.35 3.87
CA ILE A 44 8.76 -11.20 2.67
C ILE A 44 9.69 -10.74 1.54
N TYR A 45 9.95 -9.44 1.45
CA TYR A 45 10.80 -8.81 0.45
C TYR A 45 11.88 -7.97 1.13
N PRO A 46 12.79 -8.58 1.89
CA PRO A 46 13.83 -7.86 2.63
C PRO A 46 14.75 -7.05 1.71
N GLU A 47 14.91 -7.48 0.45
CA GLU A 47 15.71 -6.81 -0.58
C GLU A 47 14.95 -5.66 -1.29
N GLY A 48 13.65 -5.49 -1.04
CA GLY A 48 12.86 -4.43 -1.67
C GLY A 48 12.55 -4.65 -3.16
N ASN A 49 12.63 -5.88 -3.66
CA ASN A 49 12.38 -6.24 -5.06
C ASN A 49 10.88 -6.30 -5.45
N TYR A 50 10.12 -5.27 -5.08
CA TYR A 50 8.69 -5.12 -5.38
C TYR A 50 8.32 -3.69 -5.79
N VAL A 51 7.22 -3.55 -6.53
CA VAL A 51 6.59 -2.26 -6.83
C VAL A 51 5.24 -2.18 -6.13
N TRP A 52 5.07 -1.17 -5.30
CA TRP A 52 3.81 -0.86 -4.63
C TRP A 52 2.96 0.06 -5.51
N THR A 53 1.72 -0.36 -5.80
CA THR A 53 0.77 0.45 -6.57
C THR A 53 -0.58 0.52 -5.87
N GLN A 54 -1.35 1.57 -6.16
CA GLN A 54 -2.65 1.81 -5.54
C GLN A 54 -3.66 2.21 -6.62
N ASP A 55 -4.94 1.97 -6.33
CA ASP A 55 -6.04 2.55 -7.11
C ASP A 55 -6.29 4.02 -6.71
N GLY A 56 -7.20 4.69 -7.43
CA GLY A 56 -7.55 6.09 -7.21
C GLY A 56 -8.45 6.36 -6.00
N ALA A 57 -8.63 5.42 -5.07
CA ALA A 57 -9.50 5.63 -3.93
C ALA A 57 -9.05 6.83 -3.08
N PRO A 58 -9.97 7.67 -2.53
CA PRO A 58 -9.60 8.89 -1.81
C PRO A 58 -8.66 8.68 -0.61
N SER A 59 -8.73 7.53 0.08
CA SER A 59 -7.79 7.17 1.14
C SER A 59 -6.39 6.93 0.60
N HIS A 60 -6.26 6.28 -0.56
CA HIS A 60 -5.00 5.93 -1.19
C HIS A 60 -4.31 7.16 -1.79
N THR A 61 -5.06 8.06 -2.40
CA THR A 61 -4.55 9.31 -3.00
C THR A 61 -4.33 10.43 -2.00
N SER A 62 -4.74 10.25 -0.73
CA SER A 62 -4.51 11.24 0.33
C SER A 62 -3.03 11.54 0.55
N ASP A 63 -2.69 12.82 0.79
CA ASP A 63 -1.32 13.27 1.01
C ASP A 63 -0.60 12.48 2.10
N LEU A 64 -1.32 12.16 3.19
CA LEU A 64 -0.79 11.37 4.30
C LEU A 64 -0.28 10.00 3.81
N CYS A 65 -1.11 9.28 3.05
CA CYS A 65 -0.79 7.92 2.61
C CYS A 65 0.22 7.92 1.46
N GLN A 66 0.13 8.90 0.54
CA GLN A 66 1.07 9.07 -0.56
C GLN A 66 2.48 9.40 -0.04
N LYS A 67 2.61 10.32 0.93
CA LYS A 67 3.89 10.64 1.57
C LYS A 67 4.44 9.43 2.31
N PHE A 68 3.61 8.69 3.04
CA PHE A 68 4.04 7.47 3.71
C PHE A 68 4.57 6.42 2.74
N CYS A 69 3.84 6.15 1.65
CA CYS A 69 4.26 5.16 0.65
C CYS A 69 5.56 5.58 -0.04
N SER A 70 5.67 6.85 -0.42
CA SER A 70 6.87 7.38 -1.07
C SER A 70 8.12 7.31 -0.18
N ALA A 71 7.96 7.48 1.13
CA ALA A 71 9.07 7.46 2.08
C ALA A 71 9.48 6.06 2.55
N ASN A 72 8.59 5.06 2.47
CA ASN A 72 8.79 3.76 3.12
C ASN A 72 8.77 2.56 2.19
N MET A 73 8.15 2.66 1.00
CA MET A 73 8.05 1.55 0.06
C MET A 73 9.21 1.60 -0.94
N ALA A 74 9.70 0.44 -1.37
CA ALA A 74 10.90 0.35 -2.22
C ALA A 74 10.74 1.05 -3.58
N HIS A 75 9.67 0.72 -4.30
CA HIS A 75 9.30 1.39 -5.55
C HIS A 75 7.82 1.73 -5.53
N PHE A 76 7.48 3.01 -5.44
CA PHE A 76 6.08 3.45 -5.37
C PHE A 76 5.61 4.01 -6.72
N GLY A 77 4.68 3.30 -7.36
CA GLY A 77 4.05 3.72 -8.61
C GLY A 77 2.79 4.54 -8.34
N ARG A 78 2.84 5.85 -8.61
CA ARG A 78 1.67 6.73 -8.56
C ARG A 78 0.88 6.54 -9.85
N ARG A 79 -0.26 5.84 -9.81
CA ARG A 79 -1.25 5.96 -10.89
C ARG A 79 -2.00 7.27 -10.66
N THR A 80 -1.70 8.27 -11.48
CA THR A 80 -2.46 9.51 -11.62
C THR A 80 -3.77 9.24 -12.35
#